data_AF-Q8GC41-F1
#
_entry.id   AF-Q8GC41-F1
#
_cell.length_a   1.000
_cell.length_b   1.000
_cell.length_c   1.000
_cell.angle_alpha   90.00
_cell.angle_beta   90.00
_cell.angle_gamma   90.00
#
_symmetry.space_group_name_H-M   'P 1'
#
loop_
_entity.id
_entity.type
_entity.pdbx_description
1 polymer ?
#
loop_
_entity_poly.entity_id
_entity_poly.type
_entity_poly.pdbx_seq_one_letter_code
_entity_poly.pdbx_strand_id
1 'polypeptide(L)'
;HNGMDVDSKMAIRVTGIDVIMGGHTHDAVPDPTVVKNANGQTLVTNAGSNAKYLGVLDFDVRNGKVQDYKYHLLPVFSDFIEPDKEMQEYIDKLYSQEITFEGKTFNVGERTSDVLATNDALLYRRGNFTGTWDQLICEALIDVNDAQISFSPGVRWGTSLIPGEPITYDDMMTEVALTYPNVTVNEFTGEQIKGILEDVCDNIFNTDPYYQQGGDM
;
A
#
# COMPACT_ATOMS: atom_id res chain seq x y z
N HIS A 1 4.39 -0.61 12.67
CA HIS A 1 3.46 -0.56 11.52
C HIS A 1 2.17 0.15 11.92
N ASN A 2 2.27 1.26 12.68
CA ASN A 2 1.08 1.95 13.18
C ASN A 2 0.59 3.04 12.21
N GLY A 3 1.46 3.48 11.30
CA GLY A 3 1.25 4.65 10.45
C GLY A 3 2.14 5.81 10.87
N MET A 4 2.66 6.58 9.92
CA MET A 4 3.71 7.58 10.16
C MET A 4 3.27 8.67 11.15
N ASP A 5 2.03 9.15 11.06
CA ASP A 5 1.51 10.17 11.97
C ASP A 5 1.34 9.63 13.40
N VAL A 6 0.86 8.39 13.53
CA VAL A 6 0.76 7.68 14.82
C VAL A 6 2.14 7.47 15.43
N ASP A 7 3.09 6.98 14.64
CA ASP A 7 4.47 6.74 15.04
C ASP A 7 5.17 8.04 15.45
N SER A 8 4.94 9.13 14.71
CA SER A 8 5.46 10.47 15.04
C SER A 8 4.88 11.01 16.34
N LYS A 9 3.57 10.85 16.57
CA LYS A 9 2.94 11.25 17.84
C LYS A 9 3.42 10.40 19.01
N MET A 10 3.59 9.09 18.80
CA MET A 10 4.16 8.18 19.78
C MET A 10 5.58 8.58 20.17
N ALA A 11 6.41 8.93 19.20
CA ALA A 11 7.79 9.36 19.41
C ALA A 11 7.91 10.61 20.32
N ILE A 12 6.90 11.49 20.38
CA ILE A 12 6.85 12.62 21.32
C ILE A 12 6.67 12.15 22.77
N ARG A 13 5.90 11.07 22.97
CA ARG A 13 5.43 10.61 24.28
C ARG A 13 6.29 9.51 24.89
N VAL A 14 6.78 8.60 24.05
CA VAL A 14 7.54 7.43 24.48
C VAL A 14 9.02 7.73 24.39
N THR A 15 9.69 7.74 25.55
CA THR A 15 11.12 7.99 25.62
C THR A 15 11.93 6.69 25.57
N GLY A 16 13.18 6.77 25.09
CA GLY A 16 14.09 5.62 25.04
C GLY A 16 14.05 4.83 23.73
N ILE A 17 13.28 5.30 22.73
CA ILE A 17 13.29 4.79 21.37
C ILE A 17 14.18 5.71 20.53
N ASP A 18 15.26 5.18 19.95
CA ASP A 18 16.15 5.98 19.08
C ASP A 18 15.59 6.12 17.66
N VAL A 19 14.91 5.08 17.14
CA VAL A 19 14.30 5.10 15.81
C VAL A 19 13.03 4.26 15.73
N ILE A 20 12.09 4.72 14.90
CA ILE A 20 10.93 3.99 14.41
C ILE A 20 11.07 3.86 12.89
N MET A 21 11.29 2.62 12.43
CA MET A 21 11.18 2.24 11.02
C MET A 21 9.74 1.76 10.79
N GLY A 22 8.88 2.67 10.35
CA GLY A 22 7.44 2.48 10.27
C GLY A 22 6.99 1.75 9.00
N GLY A 23 5.68 1.87 8.73
CA GLY A 23 5.00 1.26 7.59
C GLY A 23 3.54 1.68 7.57
N HIS A 24 2.65 0.86 6.98
CA HIS A 24 1.18 1.04 6.91
C HIS A 24 0.72 2.19 6.01
N THR A 25 1.37 3.33 6.11
CA THR A 25 1.02 4.61 5.48
C THR A 25 1.67 4.80 4.10
N HIS A 26 2.64 3.93 3.78
CA HIS A 26 3.29 3.84 2.47
C HIS A 26 4.03 5.13 2.07
N ASP A 27 4.46 5.94 3.05
CA ASP A 27 5.24 7.14 2.78
C ASP A 27 6.67 6.78 2.37
N ALA A 28 7.15 7.37 1.28
CA ALA A 28 8.56 7.33 0.94
C ALA A 28 9.23 8.56 1.56
N VAL A 29 9.99 8.36 2.64
CA VAL A 29 10.56 9.43 3.46
C VAL A 29 12.05 9.57 3.16
N PRO A 30 12.49 10.58 2.39
CA PRO A 30 13.89 10.67 1.95
C PRO A 30 14.90 10.82 3.09
N ASP A 31 14.49 11.49 4.17
CA ASP A 31 15.27 11.69 5.39
C ASP A 31 14.38 11.48 6.62
N PRO A 32 14.84 10.82 7.69
CA PRO A 32 14.01 10.54 8.85
C PRO A 32 13.56 11.83 9.54
N THR A 33 12.29 11.89 9.91
CA THR A 33 11.76 12.97 10.74
C THR A 33 12.33 12.86 12.14
N VAL A 34 13.02 13.90 12.61
CA VAL A 34 13.56 13.96 13.97
C VAL A 34 12.50 14.48 14.93
N VAL A 35 11.99 13.62 15.79
CA VAL A 35 10.95 13.95 16.77
C VAL A 35 11.55 14.09 18.16
N LYS A 36 11.40 15.27 18.78
CA LYS A 36 11.88 15.51 20.15
C LYS A 36 10.90 14.99 21.20
N ASN A 37 11.44 14.46 22.29
CA ASN A 37 10.68 14.01 23.46
C ASN A 37 11.36 14.41 24.77
N ALA A 38 10.75 14.04 25.91
CA ALA A 38 11.20 14.49 27.23
C ALA A 38 12.66 14.12 27.58
N ASN A 39 13.21 13.05 26.99
CA ASN A 39 14.54 12.53 27.32
C ASN A 39 15.50 12.50 26.12
N GLY A 40 15.16 13.13 25.00
CA GLY A 40 15.99 13.12 23.79
C GLY A 40 15.18 13.30 22.52
N GLN A 41 15.45 12.42 21.55
CA GLN A 41 14.77 12.41 20.26
C GLN A 41 14.62 10.99 19.74
N THR A 42 13.72 10.83 18.77
CA THR A 42 13.48 9.60 18.03
C THR A 42 13.43 9.94 16.54
N LEU A 43 14.12 9.16 15.72
CA LEU A 43 14.00 9.25 14.27
C LEU A 43 12.75 8.47 13.81
N VAL A 44 11.97 9.02 12.89
CA VAL A 44 10.78 8.34 12.35
C VAL A 44 10.87 8.34 10.83
N THR A 45 10.79 7.17 10.20
CA THR A 45 10.87 7.04 8.74
C THR A 45 10.05 5.87 8.22
N ASN A 46 9.68 5.92 6.94
CA ASN A 46 9.03 4.87 6.17
C ASN A 46 9.76 4.71 4.82
N ALA A 47 9.79 3.49 4.27
CA ALA A 47 10.47 3.16 3.01
C ALA A 47 9.50 2.98 1.82
N GLY A 48 8.38 3.69 1.81
CA GLY A 48 7.38 3.59 0.76
C GLY A 48 6.59 2.28 0.79
N SER A 49 6.30 1.74 -0.39
CA SER A 49 5.55 0.49 -0.60
C SER A 49 6.09 -0.29 -1.79
N ASN A 50 5.63 -1.53 -1.97
CA ASN A 50 5.95 -2.40 -3.11
C ASN A 50 7.46 -2.56 -3.35
N ALA A 51 8.25 -2.50 -2.27
CA ALA A 51 9.72 -2.53 -2.32
C ALA A 51 10.36 -1.49 -3.27
N LYS A 52 9.65 -0.40 -3.60
CA LYS A 52 10.18 0.68 -4.46
C LYS A 52 11.42 1.35 -3.88
N TYR A 53 11.58 1.29 -2.55
CA TYR A 53 12.73 1.81 -1.85
C TYR A 53 13.22 0.86 -0.76
N LEU A 54 14.53 0.90 -0.50
CA LEU A 54 15.20 0.30 0.64
C LEU A 54 15.73 1.40 1.57
N GLY A 55 15.17 1.49 2.78
CA GLY A 55 15.69 2.39 3.81
C GLY A 55 16.90 1.77 4.51
N VAL A 56 18.05 2.43 4.41
CA VAL A 56 19.31 2.03 5.05
C VAL A 56 19.66 3.05 6.12
N LEU A 57 19.81 2.58 7.36
CA LEU A 57 20.13 3.41 8.52
C LEU A 57 21.36 2.85 9.22
N ASP A 58 22.46 3.57 9.14
CA ASP A 58 23.70 3.25 9.84
C ASP A 58 23.80 4.08 11.12
N PHE A 59 23.99 3.41 12.26
CA PHE A 59 24.19 4.07 13.55
C PHE A 59 25.64 4.04 14.02
N ASP A 60 26.10 5.16 14.57
CA ASP A 60 27.29 5.22 15.42
C ASP A 60 26.88 5.05 16.88
N VAL A 61 27.05 3.83 17.42
CA VAL A 61 26.70 3.51 18.81
C VAL A 61 27.94 3.47 19.67
N ARG A 62 28.00 4.32 20.70
CA ARG A 62 29.11 4.37 21.66
C ARG A 62 28.57 4.41 23.08
N ASN A 63 29.20 3.63 23.97
CA ASN A 63 28.82 3.55 25.38
C ASN A 63 27.32 3.27 25.59
N GLY A 64 26.72 2.44 24.73
CA GLY A 64 25.30 2.08 24.77
C GLY A 64 24.32 3.18 24.34
N LYS A 65 24.79 4.21 23.62
CA LYS A 65 23.95 5.30 23.11
C LYS A 65 24.25 5.62 21.65
N VAL A 66 23.22 5.94 20.87
CA VAL A 66 23.37 6.48 19.51
C VAL A 66 24.00 7.87 19.59
N GLN A 67 25.12 8.08 18.91
CA GLN A 67 25.84 9.35 18.84
C GLN A 67 25.52 10.10 17.54
N ASP A 68 25.41 9.36 16.45
CA ASP A 68 25.17 9.88 15.11
C ASP A 68 24.51 8.82 14.23
N TYR A 69 23.99 9.24 13.07
CA TYR A 69 23.41 8.34 12.09
C TYR A 69 23.66 8.81 10.66
N LYS A 70 23.63 7.85 9.72
CA LYS A 70 23.52 8.12 8.29
C LYS A 70 22.32 7.39 7.74
N TYR A 71 21.55 8.07 6.91
CA TYR A 71 20.36 7.50 6.30
C TYR A 71 20.41 7.62 4.79
N HIS A 72 19.96 6.58 4.11
CA HIS A 72 19.73 6.57 2.68
C HIS A 72 18.40 5.86 2.38
N LEU A 73 17.53 6.52 1.61
CA LEU A 73 16.40 5.88 0.97
C LEU A 73 16.79 5.52 -0.47
N LEU A 74 17.17 4.26 -0.69
CA LEU A 74 17.68 3.80 -1.97
C LEU A 74 16.54 3.36 -2.88
N PRO A 75 16.32 3.97 -4.07
CA PRO A 75 15.33 3.49 -5.01
C PRO A 75 15.75 2.14 -5.60
N VAL A 76 14.80 1.22 -5.72
CA VAL A 76 15.01 -0.11 -6.31
C VAL A 76 14.55 -0.05 -7.77
N PHE A 77 15.50 0.13 -8.68
CA PHE A 77 15.26 0.01 -10.13
C PHE A 77 15.77 -1.35 -10.59
N SER A 78 14.86 -2.31 -10.80
CA SER A 78 15.19 -3.71 -11.15
C SER A 78 16.07 -3.84 -12.39
N ASP A 79 15.88 -2.99 -13.39
CA ASP A 79 16.66 -3.01 -14.64
C ASP A 79 18.16 -2.72 -14.45
N PHE A 80 18.55 -2.21 -13.27
CA PHE A 80 19.94 -1.88 -12.93
C PHE A 80 20.55 -2.83 -11.89
N ILE A 81 19.84 -3.89 -11.49
CA ILE A 81 20.25 -4.81 -10.43
C ILE A 81 20.18 -6.25 -10.97
N GLU A 82 21.29 -6.98 -10.85
CA GLU A 82 21.30 -8.40 -11.18
C GLU A 82 20.37 -9.17 -10.23
N PRO A 83 19.42 -9.98 -10.74
CA PRO A 83 18.56 -10.78 -9.89
C PRO A 83 19.37 -11.75 -9.03
N ASP A 84 18.97 -11.89 -7.76
CA ASP A 84 19.49 -12.96 -6.93
C ASP A 84 19.04 -14.31 -7.47
N LYS A 85 19.99 -15.23 -7.68
CA LYS A 85 19.72 -16.51 -8.35
C LYS A 85 18.79 -17.40 -7.53
N GLU A 86 19.00 -17.47 -6.22
CA GLU A 86 18.20 -18.32 -5.35
C GLU A 86 16.76 -17.79 -5.26
N MET A 87 16.58 -16.47 -5.20
CA MET A 87 15.28 -15.83 -5.22
C MET A 87 14.57 -16.00 -6.57
N GLN A 88 15.29 -15.86 -7.68
CA GLN A 88 14.71 -16.07 -9.01
C GLN A 88 14.23 -17.53 -9.17
N GLU A 89 15.06 -18.51 -8.80
CA GLU A 89 14.67 -19.92 -8.82
C GLU A 89 13.45 -20.20 -7.94
N TYR A 90 13.34 -19.54 -6.79
CA TYR A 90 12.17 -19.64 -5.92
C TYR A 90 10.90 -19.05 -6.58
N ILE A 91 11.00 -17.86 -7.18
CA ILE A 91 9.88 -17.22 -7.89
C ILE A 91 9.45 -18.07 -9.08
N ASP A 92 10.39 -18.52 -9.91
CA ASP A 92 10.10 -19.39 -11.06
C ASP A 92 9.36 -20.65 -10.63
N LYS A 93 9.79 -21.26 -9.52
CA LYS A 93 9.11 -22.42 -8.93
C LYS A 93 7.70 -22.10 -8.44
N LEU A 94 7.43 -20.91 -7.88
CA LEU A 94 6.09 -20.51 -7.48
C LEU A 94 5.17 -20.35 -8.71
N TYR A 95 5.67 -19.67 -9.74
CA TYR A 95 4.93 -19.43 -10.97
C TYR A 95 4.75 -20.69 -11.82
N SER A 96 5.59 -21.72 -11.65
CA SER A 96 5.41 -23.01 -12.32
C SER A 96 4.38 -23.94 -11.67
N GLN A 97 3.79 -23.58 -10.52
CA GLN A 97 2.86 -24.46 -9.81
C GLN A 97 1.50 -24.54 -10.51
N GLU A 98 0.90 -25.72 -10.45
CA GLU A 98 -0.54 -25.88 -10.68
C GLU A 98 -1.29 -25.71 -9.37
N ILE A 99 -2.27 -24.82 -9.34
CA ILE A 99 -3.15 -24.61 -8.19
C ILE A 99 -4.59 -24.91 -8.58
N THR A 100 -5.37 -25.43 -7.62
CA THR A 100 -6.80 -25.66 -7.80
C THR A 100 -7.59 -24.72 -6.92
N PHE A 101 -8.38 -23.85 -7.53
CA PHE A 101 -9.26 -22.90 -6.86
C PHE A 101 -10.69 -23.07 -7.40
N GLU A 102 -11.66 -23.23 -6.50
CA GLU A 102 -13.08 -23.45 -6.86
C GLU A 102 -13.30 -24.55 -7.92
N GLY A 103 -12.53 -25.64 -7.83
CA GLY A 103 -12.63 -26.78 -8.76
C GLY A 103 -12.00 -26.56 -10.13
N LYS A 104 -11.32 -25.42 -10.36
CA LYS A 104 -10.54 -25.15 -11.57
C LYS A 104 -9.06 -25.26 -11.26
N THR A 105 -8.35 -26.06 -12.03
CA THR A 105 -6.89 -26.19 -11.96
C THR A 105 -6.25 -25.34 -13.05
N PHE A 106 -5.24 -24.55 -12.69
CA PHE A 106 -4.48 -23.73 -13.64
C PHE A 106 -3.02 -23.59 -13.17
N ASN A 107 -2.11 -23.38 -14.12
CA ASN A 107 -0.75 -22.97 -13.83
C ASN A 107 -0.74 -21.50 -13.38
N VAL A 108 -0.01 -21.18 -12.31
CA VAL A 108 0.03 -19.83 -11.72
C VAL A 108 0.56 -18.82 -12.73
N GLY A 109 1.71 -19.07 -13.34
CA GLY A 109 2.36 -18.15 -14.27
C GLY A 109 1.60 -17.95 -15.58
N GLU A 110 1.02 -19.01 -16.12
CA GLU A 110 0.12 -18.88 -17.27
C GLU A 110 -1.09 -18.01 -16.90
N ARG A 111 -1.71 -18.25 -15.75
CA ARG A 111 -2.88 -17.47 -15.33
C ARG A 111 -2.56 -16.01 -15.06
N THR A 112 -1.47 -15.72 -14.35
CA THR A 112 -1.10 -14.34 -14.01
C THR A 112 -0.69 -13.54 -15.25
N SER A 113 -0.15 -14.18 -16.27
CA SER A 113 0.22 -13.54 -17.55
C SER A 113 -0.95 -13.36 -18.54
N ASP A 114 -2.16 -13.83 -18.22
CA ASP A 114 -3.35 -13.62 -19.07
C ASP A 114 -3.62 -12.11 -19.24
N VAL A 115 -3.54 -11.62 -20.48
CA VAL A 115 -3.90 -10.24 -20.81
C VAL A 115 -5.42 -10.11 -20.88
N LEU A 116 -5.97 -9.27 -20.02
CA LEU A 116 -7.41 -9.03 -19.90
C LEU A 116 -7.88 -7.86 -20.77
N ALA A 117 -7.07 -6.81 -20.85
CA ALA A 117 -7.37 -5.58 -21.57
C ALA A 117 -6.08 -4.78 -21.85
N THR A 118 -6.23 -3.60 -22.47
CA THR A 118 -5.18 -2.59 -22.62
C THR A 118 -5.76 -1.25 -22.18
N ASN A 119 -4.98 -0.41 -21.50
CA ASN A 119 -5.42 0.90 -21.01
C ASN A 119 -4.96 2.03 -21.93
N ASP A 120 -5.82 3.03 -22.16
CA ASP A 120 -5.47 4.26 -22.90
C ASP A 120 -5.11 5.44 -21.97
N ALA A 121 -5.20 5.24 -20.65
CA ALA A 121 -4.97 6.27 -19.64
C ALA A 121 -4.11 5.70 -18.50
N LEU A 122 -3.42 6.58 -17.76
CA LEU A 122 -2.66 6.17 -16.57
C LEU A 122 -3.63 5.54 -15.55
N LEU A 123 -3.37 4.29 -15.17
CA LEU A 123 -4.06 3.61 -14.09
C LEU A 123 -3.21 3.72 -12.82
N TYR A 124 -3.78 4.27 -11.76
CA TYR A 124 -3.12 4.38 -10.46
C TYR A 124 -4.11 4.18 -9.32
N ARG A 125 -3.62 3.57 -8.24
CA ARG A 125 -4.42 3.26 -7.05
C ARG A 125 -4.45 4.40 -6.03
N ARG A 126 -3.27 4.87 -5.60
CA ARG A 126 -3.16 5.81 -4.49
C ARG A 126 -3.65 7.21 -4.84
N GLY A 127 -4.57 7.72 -4.02
CA GLY A 127 -5.02 9.10 -4.00
C GLY A 127 -6.07 9.29 -2.92
N ASN A 128 -6.00 10.38 -2.14
CA ASN A 128 -6.87 10.55 -0.96
C ASN A 128 -8.37 10.50 -1.24
N PHE A 129 -8.82 10.74 -2.47
CA PHE A 129 -10.23 10.76 -2.86
C PHE A 129 -10.54 10.00 -4.15
N THR A 130 -9.49 9.63 -4.92
CA THR A 130 -9.68 9.08 -6.26
C THR A 130 -8.39 8.43 -6.76
N GLY A 131 -8.57 7.27 -7.41
CA GLY A 131 -7.60 6.59 -8.25
C GLY A 131 -8.29 6.10 -9.52
N THR A 132 -7.60 6.13 -10.66
CA THR A 132 -8.18 5.68 -11.94
C THR A 132 -8.37 4.16 -11.99
N TRP A 133 -7.62 3.40 -11.19
CA TRP A 133 -7.92 1.98 -10.94
C TRP A 133 -9.27 1.82 -10.23
N ASP A 134 -9.51 2.57 -9.16
CA ASP A 134 -10.78 2.51 -8.42
C ASP A 134 -11.96 2.98 -9.26
N GLN A 135 -11.77 3.99 -10.11
CA GLN A 135 -12.80 4.39 -11.06
C GLN A 135 -13.19 3.23 -11.98
N LEU A 136 -12.21 2.56 -12.60
CA LEU A 136 -12.45 1.40 -13.46
C LEU A 136 -13.18 0.27 -12.71
N ILE A 137 -12.75 -0.04 -11.48
CA ILE A 137 -13.37 -1.07 -10.64
C ILE A 137 -14.81 -0.68 -10.30
N CYS A 138 -15.04 0.54 -9.82
CA CYS A 138 -16.37 1.02 -9.47
C CYS A 138 -17.33 1.04 -10.66
N GLU A 139 -16.87 1.49 -11.83
CA GLU A 139 -17.66 1.48 -13.07
C GLU A 139 -18.03 0.06 -13.49
N ALA A 140 -17.10 -0.89 -13.43
CA ALA A 140 -17.38 -2.30 -13.71
C ALA A 140 -18.39 -2.89 -12.72
N LEU A 141 -18.29 -2.55 -11.44
CA LEU A 141 -19.24 -3.01 -10.41
C LEU A 141 -20.65 -2.43 -10.63
N ILE A 142 -20.75 -1.17 -11.04
CA ILE A 142 -22.02 -0.52 -11.41
C ILE A 142 -22.67 -1.26 -12.58
N ASP A 143 -21.90 -1.50 -13.65
CA ASP A 143 -22.39 -2.13 -14.88
C ASP A 143 -22.86 -3.59 -14.64
N VAL A 144 -22.05 -4.38 -13.92
CA VAL A 144 -22.35 -5.81 -13.68
C VAL A 144 -23.51 -6.01 -12.70
N ASN A 145 -23.68 -5.11 -11.72
CA ASN A 145 -24.65 -5.28 -10.64
C ASN A 145 -25.90 -4.41 -10.79
N ASP A 146 -26.03 -3.61 -11.86
CA ASP A 146 -27.12 -2.65 -12.07
C ASP A 146 -27.33 -1.73 -10.85
N ALA A 147 -26.22 -1.18 -10.34
CA ALA A 147 -26.20 -0.29 -9.17
C ALA A 147 -26.12 1.18 -9.59
N GLN A 148 -26.54 2.09 -8.71
CA GLN A 148 -26.44 3.54 -8.97
C GLN A 148 -25.13 4.15 -8.45
N ILE A 149 -24.53 3.53 -7.43
CA ILE A 149 -23.32 3.97 -6.74
C ILE A 149 -22.52 2.70 -6.39
N SER A 150 -21.20 2.77 -6.49
CA SER A 150 -20.27 1.74 -6.03
C SER A 150 -19.26 2.36 -5.07
N PHE A 151 -18.86 1.58 -4.05
CA PHE A 151 -17.81 1.92 -3.10
C PHE A 151 -16.66 0.94 -3.27
N SER A 152 -15.45 1.45 -3.49
CA SER A 152 -14.21 0.68 -3.43
C SER A 152 -13.51 0.98 -2.10
N PRO A 153 -12.88 -0.01 -1.45
CA PRO A 153 -12.09 0.27 -0.25
C PRO A 153 -10.84 1.09 -0.60
N GLY A 154 -10.62 2.21 0.10
CA GLY A 154 -9.43 3.05 -0.05
C GLY A 154 -8.15 2.42 0.52
N VAL A 155 -7.79 1.22 0.06
CA VAL A 155 -6.52 0.57 0.39
C VAL A 155 -5.36 1.24 -0.34
N ARG A 156 -4.19 1.22 0.30
CA ARG A 156 -2.96 1.87 -0.21
C ARG A 156 -2.04 0.95 -1.00
N TRP A 157 -2.31 -0.36 -1.01
CA TRP A 157 -1.59 -1.33 -1.83
C TRP A 157 -2.23 -1.38 -3.22
N GLY A 158 -1.41 -1.63 -4.23
CA GLY A 158 -1.75 -1.54 -5.65
C GLY A 158 -0.53 -1.14 -6.48
N THR A 159 -0.65 -1.20 -7.80
CA THR A 159 0.38 -0.79 -8.76
C THR A 159 -0.12 0.36 -9.62
N SER A 160 0.60 0.66 -10.70
CA SER A 160 0.20 1.66 -11.67
C SER A 160 0.62 1.18 -13.04
N LEU A 161 -0.23 1.41 -14.04
CA LEU A 161 0.05 1.09 -15.44
C LEU A 161 0.05 2.37 -16.26
N ILE A 162 1.07 2.55 -17.08
CA ILE A 162 1.14 3.68 -18.02
C ILE A 162 0.25 3.41 -19.24
N PRO A 163 -0.19 4.45 -19.97
CA PRO A 163 -1.01 4.26 -21.18
C PRO A 163 -0.33 3.32 -22.19
N GLY A 164 -1.11 2.36 -22.70
CA GLY A 164 -0.71 1.37 -23.69
C GLY A 164 -0.19 0.06 -23.11
N GLU A 165 -0.03 -0.06 -21.79
CA GLU A 165 0.35 -1.33 -21.17
C GLU A 165 -0.80 -2.35 -21.20
N PRO A 166 -0.50 -3.65 -21.30
CA PRO A 166 -1.52 -4.67 -21.08
C PRO A 166 -1.93 -4.66 -19.60
N ILE A 167 -3.23 -4.78 -19.35
CA ILE A 167 -3.75 -5.14 -18.03
C ILE A 167 -3.75 -6.67 -17.96
N THR A 168 -2.87 -7.24 -17.15
CA THR A 168 -2.82 -8.69 -16.92
C THR A 168 -3.74 -9.12 -15.78
N TYR A 169 -3.94 -10.43 -15.62
CA TYR A 169 -4.62 -10.97 -14.46
C TYR A 169 -3.88 -10.65 -13.15
N ASP A 170 -2.53 -10.60 -13.18
CA ASP A 170 -1.74 -10.23 -12.00
C ASP A 170 -1.93 -8.78 -11.59
N ASP A 171 -2.05 -7.87 -12.57
CA ASP A 171 -2.35 -6.45 -12.31
C ASP A 171 -3.73 -6.32 -11.65
N MET A 172 -4.74 -7.03 -12.17
CA MET A 172 -6.06 -7.06 -11.54
C MET A 172 -5.96 -7.59 -10.10
N MET A 173 -5.27 -8.71 -9.87
CA MET A 173 -5.10 -9.27 -8.53
C MET A 173 -4.36 -8.30 -7.60
N THR A 174 -3.39 -7.55 -8.10
CA THR A 174 -2.68 -6.52 -7.33
C THR A 174 -3.59 -5.38 -6.87
N GLU A 175 -4.78 -5.22 -7.45
CA GLU A 175 -5.78 -4.23 -7.04
C GLU A 175 -6.92 -4.82 -6.18
N VAL A 176 -7.26 -6.11 -6.35
CA VAL A 176 -8.46 -6.71 -5.71
C VAL A 176 -8.25 -8.02 -4.93
N ALA A 177 -7.01 -8.47 -4.70
CA ALA A 177 -6.70 -9.74 -4.00
C ALA A 177 -6.93 -9.70 -2.47
N LEU A 178 -8.14 -9.37 -2.04
CA LEU A 178 -8.59 -9.56 -0.67
C LEU A 178 -8.88 -11.04 -0.42
N THR A 179 -8.61 -11.53 0.79
CA THR A 179 -9.02 -12.89 1.21
C THR A 179 -10.53 -13.01 1.43
N TYR A 180 -11.25 -11.90 1.37
CA TYR A 180 -12.70 -11.76 1.43
C TYR A 180 -13.21 -10.94 0.22
N PRO A 181 -13.01 -11.40 -1.02
CA PRO A 181 -13.22 -10.59 -2.23
C PRO A 181 -14.69 -10.47 -2.64
N ASN A 182 -15.62 -10.87 -1.78
CA ASN A 182 -17.05 -10.88 -2.11
C ASN A 182 -17.59 -9.47 -2.28
N VAL A 183 -18.22 -9.23 -3.42
CA VAL A 183 -19.02 -8.02 -3.68
C VAL A 183 -20.42 -8.22 -3.13
N THR A 184 -21.00 -7.17 -2.55
CA THR A 184 -22.40 -7.17 -2.08
C THR A 184 -23.17 -6.00 -2.67
N VAL A 185 -24.45 -6.21 -2.95
CA VAL A 185 -25.38 -5.18 -3.43
C VAL A 185 -26.40 -4.94 -2.33
N ASN A 186 -26.51 -3.69 -1.89
CA ASN A 186 -27.39 -3.28 -0.79
C ASN A 186 -28.14 -2.01 -1.16
N GLU A 187 -29.35 -1.85 -0.64
CA GLU A 187 -30.09 -0.59 -0.72
C GLU A 187 -29.72 0.32 0.46
N PHE A 188 -29.34 1.57 0.15
CA PHE A 188 -29.04 2.60 1.14
C PHE A 188 -29.88 3.85 0.89
N THR A 189 -30.31 4.51 1.96
CA THR A 189 -30.85 5.87 1.87
C THR A 189 -29.72 6.88 1.63
N GLY A 190 -30.06 8.04 1.09
CA GLY A 190 -29.09 9.14 0.94
C GLY A 190 -28.47 9.58 2.27
N GLU A 191 -29.20 9.46 3.38
CA GLU A 191 -28.70 9.74 4.72
C GLU A 191 -27.64 8.72 5.15
N GLN A 192 -27.84 7.42 4.86
CA GLN A 192 -26.85 6.38 5.15
C GLN A 192 -25.58 6.58 4.32
N ILE A 193 -25.71 6.87 3.03
CA ILE A 193 -24.57 7.17 2.14
C ILE A 193 -23.77 8.35 2.69
N LYS A 194 -24.45 9.44 3.06
CA LYS A 194 -23.78 10.59 3.68
C LYS A 194 -23.06 10.18 4.97
N GLY A 195 -23.72 9.41 5.83
CA GLY A 195 -23.14 8.95 7.09
C GLY A 195 -21.85 8.15 6.90
N ILE A 196 -21.82 7.25 5.91
CA ILE A 196 -20.61 6.48 5.56
C ILE A 196 -19.47 7.41 5.16
N LEU A 197 -19.72 8.37 4.26
CA LEU A 197 -18.69 9.29 3.78
C LEU A 197 -18.17 10.21 4.90
N GLU A 198 -19.05 10.69 5.78
CA GLU A 198 -18.66 11.53 6.93
C GLU A 198 -17.84 10.73 7.95
N ASP A 199 -18.18 9.47 8.22
CA ASP A 199 -17.42 8.60 9.13
C ASP A 199 -16.00 8.33 8.61
N VAL A 200 -15.86 8.12 7.30
CA VAL A 200 -14.54 8.00 6.65
C VAL A 200 -13.75 9.31 6.76
N CYS A 201 -14.39 10.46 6.50
CA CYS A 201 -13.76 11.77 6.66
C CYS A 201 -13.28 12.02 8.10
N ASP A 202 -14.11 11.72 9.10
CA ASP A 202 -13.81 11.91 10.52
C ASP A 202 -12.62 11.06 10.97
N ASN A 203 -12.39 9.92 10.31
CA ASN A 203 -11.21 9.10 10.52
C ASN A 203 -9.96 9.66 9.83
N ILE A 204 -10.01 9.83 8.50
CA ILE A 204 -8.84 10.17 7.67
C ILE A 204 -8.31 11.56 8.01
N PHE A 205 -9.21 12.52 8.24
CA PHE A 205 -8.87 13.92 8.51
C PHE A 205 -8.88 14.27 10.00
N ASN A 206 -8.88 13.26 10.87
CA ASN A 206 -8.83 13.52 12.30
C ASN A 206 -7.57 14.31 12.66
N THR A 207 -7.73 15.40 13.41
CA THR A 207 -6.60 16.22 13.83
C THR A 207 -5.68 15.53 14.83
N ASP A 208 -6.17 14.48 15.49
CA ASP A 208 -5.39 13.66 16.41
C ASP A 208 -4.95 12.37 15.68
N PRO A 209 -3.64 12.20 15.43
CA PRO A 209 -3.09 11.01 14.78
C PRO A 209 -3.52 9.67 15.38
N TYR A 210 -3.79 9.58 16.69
CA TYR A 210 -4.20 8.33 17.32
C TYR A 210 -5.61 7.87 16.96
N TYR A 211 -6.42 8.75 16.35
CA TYR A 211 -7.72 8.38 15.79
C TYR A 211 -7.67 8.09 14.30
N GLN A 212 -6.54 8.37 13.63
CA GLN A 212 -6.34 8.02 12.23
C GLN A 212 -6.02 6.52 12.14
N GLN A 213 -6.79 5.78 11.34
CA GLN A 213 -6.56 4.35 11.12
C GLN A 213 -5.70 4.07 9.88
N GLY A 214 -5.43 5.11 9.07
CA GLY A 214 -4.82 4.97 7.75
C GLY A 214 -5.83 4.49 6.70
N GLY A 215 -5.42 4.56 5.44
CA GLY A 215 -6.31 4.39 4.28
C GLY A 215 -6.54 5.70 3.53
N ASP A 216 -6.94 5.56 2.29
CA ASP A 216 -7.42 6.63 1.42
C ASP A 216 -8.97 6.58 1.40
N MET A 217 -9.65 7.53 0.76
CA MET A 217 -11.11 7.52 0.60
C MET A 217 -11.53 6.86 -0.71
#